data_AF-A0A4Q4NJI7-F1
#
_entry.id   AF-A0A4Q4NJI7-F1
#
_cell.length_a   1.000
_cell.length_b   1.000
_cell.length_c   1.000
_cell.angle_alpha   90.00
_cell.angle_beta   90.00
_cell.angle_gamma   90.00
#
_symmetry.space_group_name_H-M   'P 1'
#
loop_
_entity.id
_entity.type
_entity.pdbx_description
1 polymer ?
#
loop_
_entity_poly.entity_id
_entity_poly.type
_entity_poly.pdbx_seq_one_letter_code
_entity_poly.pdbx_strand_id
1 'polypeptide(L)'
;MLLIRTRCRHVVSLAALITILGLAFEPFFQQIVTYPDRTMIVGGGSTWAASTFVPQSLPSTRRLGFDNNNRDPTTTLAIDTVLNTPEIAMRPSTAQCSTANCTWPSYATLGVGHTCQDVSYLLQYICENNTKLALPQQAVSAVDPCGYKVNDTFVTGVEGNLGFRKVTSLSTLVVETFDFESSGNHFWNTTAFHNSTLPILDFYIAYTPGGPEAALRNQTPVLLECLLTCK
;
A
#
# COMPACT_ATOMS: atom_id res chain seq x y z
N MET A 1 -70.08 -51.17 1.93
CA MET A 1 -71.20 -51.65 1.10
C MET A 1 -72.34 -50.60 0.96
N LEU A 2 -72.01 -49.31 0.73
CA LEU A 2 -72.99 -48.23 0.48
C LEU A 2 -72.96 -47.74 -0.98
N LEU A 3 -71.84 -47.92 -1.68
CA LEU A 3 -71.64 -47.49 -3.09
C LEU A 3 -72.44 -48.31 -4.11
N ILE A 4 -72.68 -49.60 -3.83
CA ILE A 4 -73.43 -50.50 -4.74
C ILE A 4 -74.95 -50.18 -4.71
N ARG A 5 -75.45 -49.60 -3.61
CA ARG A 5 -76.89 -49.31 -3.42
C ARG A 5 -77.32 -47.95 -3.99
N THR A 6 -76.40 -47.01 -4.18
CA THR A 6 -76.69 -45.65 -4.71
C THR A 6 -76.44 -45.52 -6.23
N ARG A 7 -76.32 -46.64 -6.96
CA ARG A 7 -76.28 -46.71 -8.43
C ARG A 7 -75.17 -45.83 -9.04
N CYS A 8 -74.03 -45.68 -8.36
CA CYS A 8 -72.84 -44.93 -8.78
C CYS A 8 -73.08 -43.50 -9.31
N ARG A 9 -74.26 -42.91 -9.10
CA ARG A 9 -74.69 -41.69 -9.80
C ARG A 9 -73.88 -40.46 -9.37
N HIS A 10 -73.40 -40.47 -8.13
CA HIS A 10 -72.58 -39.41 -7.55
C HIS A 10 -71.06 -39.64 -7.70
N VAL A 11 -70.64 -40.82 -8.20
CA VAL A 11 -69.21 -41.14 -8.35
C VAL A 11 -68.58 -40.30 -9.47
N VAL A 12 -69.33 -40.08 -10.55
CA VAL A 12 -68.90 -39.19 -11.66
C VAL A 12 -68.75 -37.75 -11.18
N SER A 13 -69.71 -37.27 -10.37
CA SER A 13 -69.65 -35.92 -9.80
C SER A 13 -68.49 -35.75 -8.81
N LEU A 14 -68.21 -36.77 -8.01
CA LEU A 14 -67.10 -36.77 -7.06
C LEU A 14 -65.75 -36.81 -7.80
N ALA A 15 -65.63 -37.64 -8.84
CA ALA A 15 -64.45 -37.66 -9.69
C ALA A 15 -64.23 -36.31 -10.36
N ALA A 16 -65.26 -35.72 -10.99
CA ALA A 16 -65.17 -34.41 -11.62
C ALA A 16 -64.76 -33.29 -10.64
N LEU A 17 -65.29 -33.32 -9.41
CA LEU A 17 -64.90 -32.38 -8.36
C LEU A 17 -63.42 -32.53 -7.99
N ILE A 18 -62.94 -33.77 -7.83
CA ILE A 18 -61.52 -34.03 -7.54
C ILE A 18 -60.64 -33.56 -8.69
N THR A 19 -61.06 -33.75 -9.95
CA THR A 19 -60.30 -33.27 -11.12
C THR A 19 -60.24 -31.75 -11.16
N ILE A 20 -61.35 -31.05 -10.87
CA ILE A 20 -61.40 -29.58 -10.81
C ILE A 20 -60.50 -29.05 -9.68
N LEU A 21 -60.57 -29.67 -8.50
CA LEU A 21 -59.70 -29.32 -7.38
C LEU A 21 -58.22 -29.58 -7.72
N GLY A 22 -57.91 -30.69 -8.40
CA GLY A 22 -56.55 -31.02 -8.85
C GLY A 22 -55.98 -30.00 -9.83
N LEU A 23 -56.77 -29.57 -10.81
CA LEU A 23 -56.39 -28.51 -11.76
C LEU A 23 -56.20 -27.16 -11.06
N ALA A 24 -56.96 -26.89 -9.98
CA ALA A 24 -56.77 -25.69 -9.18
C ALA A 24 -55.49 -25.73 -8.34
N PHE A 25 -54.97 -26.91 -7.95
CA PHE A 25 -53.72 -27.05 -7.19
C PHE A 25 -52.46 -26.76 -8.03
N GLU A 26 -52.48 -27.08 -9.32
CA GLU A 26 -51.34 -26.90 -10.24
C GLU A 26 -50.78 -25.46 -10.32
N PRO A 27 -51.61 -24.39 -10.43
CA PRO A 27 -51.10 -23.01 -10.44
C PRO A 27 -50.50 -22.56 -9.10
N PHE A 28 -50.88 -23.15 -7.96
CA PHE A 28 -50.28 -22.80 -6.67
C PHE A 28 -48.84 -23.29 -6.54
N PHE A 29 -48.50 -24.45 -7.13
CA PHE A 29 -47.12 -24.94 -7.14
C PHE A 29 -46.20 -24.09 -8.03
N GLN A 30 -46.73 -23.53 -9.12
CA GLN A 30 -45.96 -22.66 -10.01
C GLN A 30 -45.59 -21.31 -9.36
N GLN A 31 -46.32 -20.88 -8.33
CA GLN A 31 -46.01 -19.65 -7.59
C GLN A 31 -45.09 -19.85 -6.38
N ILE A 32 -44.86 -21.09 -5.94
CA ILE A 32 -44.10 -21.37 -4.71
C ILE A 32 -42.59 -21.48 -4.95
N VAL A 33 -42.17 -21.78 -6.18
CA VAL A 33 -40.75 -21.94 -6.51
C VAL A 33 -40.15 -20.58 -6.83
N THR A 34 -39.82 -19.83 -5.78
CA THR A 34 -38.92 -18.69 -5.92
C THR A 34 -37.50 -19.23 -5.96
N TYR A 35 -36.78 -19.06 -7.07
CA TYR A 35 -35.34 -19.28 -7.12
C TYR A 35 -34.63 -17.99 -6.73
N PRO A 36 -34.14 -17.85 -5.49
CA PRO A 36 -33.34 -16.69 -5.12
C PRO A 36 -32.00 -16.75 -5.83
N ASP A 37 -31.63 -15.67 -6.50
CA ASP A 37 -30.31 -15.53 -7.07
C ASP A 37 -29.30 -15.35 -5.92
N ARG A 38 -28.27 -16.19 -5.87
CA ARG A 38 -27.28 -16.21 -4.77
C ARG A 38 -25.89 -16.09 -5.34
N THR A 39 -25.16 -15.07 -4.90
CA THR A 39 -23.73 -14.97 -5.16
C THR A 39 -23.01 -16.07 -4.38
N MET A 40 -22.26 -16.90 -5.09
CA MET A 40 -21.44 -17.96 -4.51
C MET A 40 -20.05 -17.90 -5.10
N ILE A 41 -19.04 -18.16 -4.26
CA ILE A 41 -17.64 -18.17 -4.69
C ILE A 41 -17.44 -19.41 -5.56
N VAL A 42 -17.16 -19.20 -6.84
CA VAL A 42 -16.86 -20.28 -7.80
C VAL A 42 -15.37 -20.22 -8.13
N GLY A 43 -14.62 -21.20 -7.63
CA GLY A 43 -13.17 -21.28 -7.80
C GLY A 43 -12.38 -20.35 -6.87
N GLY A 44 -11.06 -20.30 -7.06
CA GLY A 44 -10.16 -19.41 -6.35
C GLY A 44 -9.19 -18.74 -7.33
N GLY A 45 -9.06 -17.42 -7.23
CA GLY A 45 -8.07 -16.63 -7.96
C GLY A 45 -7.37 -15.70 -7.00
N SER A 46 -6.05 -15.60 -7.10
CA SER A 46 -5.28 -14.58 -6.40
C SER A 46 -5.24 -13.31 -7.26
N THR A 47 -5.49 -12.16 -6.64
CA THR A 47 -5.23 -10.85 -7.22
C THR A 47 -4.25 -10.13 -6.31
N TRP A 48 -3.32 -9.38 -6.91
CA TRP A 48 -2.51 -8.46 -6.14
C TRP A 48 -3.39 -7.32 -5.63
N ALA A 49 -3.11 -6.88 -4.42
CA ALA A 49 -3.69 -5.68 -3.87
C ALA A 49 -2.62 -4.87 -3.19
N ALA A 50 -2.62 -3.58 -3.47
CA ALA A 50 -1.79 -2.64 -2.76
C ALA A 50 -2.42 -2.41 -1.38
N SER A 51 -1.71 -2.82 -0.32
CA SER A 51 -2.01 -2.40 1.04
C SER A 51 -1.03 -1.30 1.43
N THR A 52 -1.53 -0.20 1.98
CA THR A 52 -0.70 0.84 2.59
C THR A 52 -0.35 0.39 4.00
N PHE A 53 0.94 0.29 4.32
CA PHE A 53 1.37 0.10 5.69
C PHE A 53 1.32 1.46 6.40
N VAL A 54 0.31 1.68 7.23
CA VAL A 54 0.23 2.84 8.12
C VAL A 54 0.79 2.43 9.49
N PRO A 55 2.07 2.74 9.80
CA PRO A 55 2.58 2.47 11.14
C PRO A 55 1.81 3.30 12.16
N GLN A 56 1.33 2.64 13.23
CA GLN A 56 0.46 3.21 14.28
C GLN A 56 1.08 4.38 15.08
N SER A 57 2.30 4.83 14.75
CA SER A 57 3.01 5.88 15.47
C SER A 57 4.08 6.58 14.64
N LEU A 58 3.73 7.12 13.46
CA LEU A 58 4.58 8.10 12.78
C LEU A 58 3.85 9.44 12.63
N PRO A 59 4.14 10.44 13.50
CA PRO A 59 3.88 11.84 13.19
C PRO A 59 4.71 12.34 11.98
N SER A 60 5.58 11.49 11.41
CA SER A 60 6.62 11.85 10.45
C SER A 60 6.24 11.73 8.98
N THR A 61 5.12 11.09 8.60
CA THR A 61 4.62 11.22 7.21
C THR A 61 4.11 12.64 6.94
N ARG A 62 3.66 13.34 7.99
CA ARG A 62 3.38 14.79 7.94
C ARG A 62 4.63 15.66 7.74
N ARG A 63 5.84 15.08 7.82
CA ARG A 63 7.13 15.79 7.73
C ARG A 63 7.91 15.53 6.43
N LEU A 64 7.38 14.77 5.48
CA LEU A 64 7.99 14.61 4.14
C LEU A 64 7.87 15.87 3.25
N GLY A 65 7.68 17.06 3.82
CA GLY A 65 7.69 18.32 3.05
C GLY A 65 6.56 18.47 2.03
N PHE A 66 5.48 17.70 2.14
CA PHE A 66 4.33 17.78 1.22
C PHE A 66 3.30 18.88 1.61
N ASP A 67 3.65 19.81 2.49
CA ASP A 67 2.85 21.02 2.74
C ASP A 67 3.29 22.13 1.77
N ASN A 68 2.95 21.97 0.48
CA ASN A 68 3.00 23.07 -0.48
C ASN A 68 1.57 23.41 -0.89
N ASN A 69 1.12 24.61 -0.51
CA ASN A 69 -0.19 25.24 -0.77
C ASN A 69 -0.60 25.37 -2.27
N ASN A 70 0.12 24.72 -3.19
CA ASN A 70 -0.05 24.85 -4.63
C ASN A 70 -0.37 23.53 -5.34
N ARG A 71 -0.61 22.43 -4.62
CA ARG A 71 -1.08 21.19 -5.25
C ARG A 71 -2.57 21.28 -5.55
N ASP A 72 -2.96 20.79 -6.74
CA ASP A 72 -4.36 20.61 -7.10
C ASP A 72 -5.03 19.79 -5.98
N PRO A 73 -6.01 20.36 -5.25
CA PRO A 73 -6.60 19.74 -4.07
C PRO A 73 -7.16 18.35 -4.38
N THR A 74 -7.55 18.09 -5.63
CA THR A 74 -8.08 16.78 -6.04
C THR A 74 -7.03 15.68 -6.01
N THR A 75 -5.81 15.96 -6.45
CA THR A 75 -4.70 14.98 -6.47
C THR A 75 -4.14 14.74 -5.07
N THR A 76 -4.00 15.80 -4.27
CA THR A 76 -3.58 15.69 -2.88
C THR A 76 -4.61 14.91 -2.07
N LEU A 77 -5.90 15.18 -2.22
CA LEU A 77 -6.96 14.41 -1.56
C LEU A 77 -6.96 12.96 -1.99
N ALA A 78 -6.76 12.65 -3.27
CA ALA A 78 -6.70 11.26 -3.74
C ALA A 78 -5.52 10.49 -3.14
N ILE A 79 -4.35 11.12 -3.05
CA ILE A 79 -3.16 10.52 -2.44
C ILE A 79 -3.34 10.40 -0.91
N ASP A 80 -3.84 11.45 -0.26
CA ASP A 80 -4.02 11.51 1.18
C ASP A 80 -5.10 10.54 1.66
N THR A 81 -6.19 10.39 0.90
CA THR A 81 -7.22 9.37 1.16
C THR A 81 -6.69 7.96 0.99
N VAL A 82 -5.81 7.71 0.02
CA VAL A 82 -5.16 6.38 -0.10
C VAL A 82 -4.18 6.14 1.05
N LEU A 83 -3.38 7.13 1.46
CA LEU A 83 -2.35 6.95 2.48
C LEU A 83 -2.89 6.97 3.92
N ASN A 84 -3.90 7.78 4.22
CA ASN A 84 -4.44 7.96 5.57
C ASN A 84 -5.69 7.13 5.86
N THR A 85 -6.20 6.35 4.92
CA THR A 85 -7.28 5.41 5.22
C THR A 85 -6.66 4.12 5.77
N PRO A 86 -6.79 3.84 7.08
CA PRO A 86 -6.14 2.70 7.74
C PRO A 86 -6.62 1.34 7.20
N GLU A 87 -7.81 1.34 6.61
CA GLU A 87 -8.34 0.23 5.84
C GLU A 87 -8.90 0.82 4.55
N ILE A 88 -8.07 0.95 3.51
CA ILE A 88 -8.65 0.85 2.18
C ILE A 88 -9.23 -0.56 2.15
N ALA A 89 -10.55 -0.67 2.32
CA ALA A 89 -11.26 -1.91 2.06
C ALA A 89 -10.85 -2.28 0.64
N MET A 90 -9.92 -3.22 0.56
CA MET A 90 -9.30 -3.70 -0.66
C MET A 90 -10.46 -4.04 -1.55
N ARG A 91 -10.81 -3.14 -2.49
CA ARG A 91 -11.99 -3.32 -3.32
C ARG A 91 -11.71 -4.64 -4.01
N PRO A 92 -12.36 -5.75 -3.63
CA PRO A 92 -12.14 -6.97 -4.35
C PRO A 92 -12.53 -6.62 -5.77
N SER A 93 -11.68 -6.95 -6.75
CA SER A 93 -12.07 -6.77 -8.14
C SER A 93 -13.46 -7.35 -8.25
N THR A 94 -14.45 -6.51 -8.60
CA THR A 94 -15.86 -6.92 -8.63
C THR A 94 -16.08 -7.78 -9.85
N ALA A 95 -15.41 -8.93 -9.88
CA ALA A 95 -15.55 -10.00 -10.84
C ALA A 95 -16.84 -10.76 -10.48
N GLN A 96 -17.98 -10.05 -10.53
CA GLN A 96 -19.30 -10.66 -10.36
C GLN A 96 -19.69 -11.31 -11.67
N CYS A 97 -19.71 -12.64 -11.68
CA CYS A 97 -20.15 -13.42 -12.83
C CYS A 97 -21.63 -13.77 -12.68
N SER A 98 -22.47 -13.33 -13.63
CA SER A 98 -23.91 -13.65 -13.64
C SER A 98 -24.23 -14.94 -14.42
N THR A 99 -23.37 -15.41 -15.32
CA THR A 99 -23.71 -16.46 -16.31
C THR A 99 -23.01 -17.80 -16.12
N ALA A 100 -22.40 -18.08 -14.96
CA ALA A 100 -21.63 -19.29 -14.64
C ALA A 100 -20.46 -19.64 -15.60
N ASN A 101 -20.27 -18.87 -16.68
CA ASN A 101 -19.25 -19.01 -17.69
C ASN A 101 -18.70 -17.62 -18.05
N CYS A 102 -17.97 -17.01 -17.10
CA CYS A 102 -17.35 -15.71 -17.31
C CYS A 102 -15.86 -15.86 -17.60
N THR A 103 -15.42 -15.25 -18.69
CA THR A 103 -14.01 -15.03 -19.01
C THR A 103 -13.68 -13.57 -18.75
N TRP A 104 -12.71 -13.31 -17.88
CA TRP A 104 -12.27 -11.93 -17.60
C TRP A 104 -11.20 -11.50 -18.59
N PRO A 105 -11.29 -10.28 -19.17
CA PRO A 105 -10.20 -9.73 -19.94
C PRO A 105 -9.00 -9.46 -19.02
N SER A 106 -7.78 -9.54 -19.57
CA SER A 106 -6.59 -9.07 -18.88
C SER A 106 -6.76 -7.59 -18.55
N TYR A 107 -6.59 -7.21 -17.29
CA TYR A 107 -6.54 -5.81 -16.87
C TYR A 107 -5.09 -5.40 -16.64
N ALA A 108 -4.74 -4.17 -16.99
CA ALA A 108 -3.41 -3.62 -16.75
C ALA A 108 -3.29 -3.19 -15.28
N THR A 109 -2.21 -3.59 -14.62
CA THR A 109 -1.80 -3.06 -13.33
C THR A 109 -0.56 -2.19 -13.50
N LEU A 110 -0.40 -1.17 -12.66
CA LEU A 110 0.84 -0.42 -12.58
C LEU A 110 1.78 -1.16 -11.62
N GLY A 111 2.88 -1.71 -12.13
CA GLY A 111 3.95 -2.25 -11.30
C GLY A 111 4.90 -1.16 -10.85
N VAL A 112 5.38 -1.23 -9.61
CA VAL A 112 6.51 -0.41 -9.16
C VAL A 112 7.72 -1.32 -9.00
N GLY A 113 8.75 -1.10 -9.82
CA GLY A 113 10.06 -1.72 -9.69
C GLY A 113 10.96 -0.90 -8.76
N HIS A 114 11.87 -1.57 -8.07
CA HIS A 114 12.96 -0.92 -7.34
C HIS A 114 14.31 -1.46 -7.81
N THR A 115 15.31 -0.59 -7.88
CA THR A 115 16.70 -0.95 -8.15
C THR A 115 17.60 -0.15 -7.23
N CYS A 116 18.50 -0.81 -6.50
CA CYS A 116 19.43 -0.14 -5.60
C CYS A 116 20.88 -0.45 -5.99
N GLN A 117 21.74 0.55 -5.88
CA GLN A 117 23.18 0.45 -6.12
C GLN A 117 23.95 0.82 -4.85
N ASP A 118 24.98 0.03 -4.54
CA ASP A 118 25.87 0.30 -3.42
C ASP A 118 26.80 1.47 -3.76
N VAL A 119 26.69 2.54 -2.99
CA VAL A 119 27.53 3.74 -3.07
C VAL A 119 28.27 3.99 -1.76
N SER A 120 28.53 2.94 -0.97
CA SER A 120 29.25 3.01 0.31
C SER A 120 30.65 3.59 0.19
N TYR A 121 31.24 3.61 -1.01
CA TYR A 121 32.52 4.27 -1.27
C TYR A 121 32.50 5.80 -1.08
N LEU A 122 31.32 6.41 -1.03
CA LEU A 122 31.14 7.84 -0.72
C LEU A 122 31.21 8.15 0.78
N LEU A 123 31.11 7.13 1.64
CA LEU A 123 31.11 7.30 3.08
C LEU A 123 32.49 7.72 3.59
N GLN A 124 32.51 8.78 4.38
CA GLN A 124 33.70 9.29 5.05
C GLN A 124 33.49 9.24 6.56
N TYR A 125 34.44 8.65 7.27
CA TYR A 125 34.40 8.65 8.73
C TYR A 125 34.78 10.04 9.27
N ILE A 126 34.05 10.52 10.27
CA ILE A 126 34.30 11.77 10.98
C ILE A 126 34.05 11.58 12.49
N CYS A 127 34.88 12.18 13.33
CA CYS A 127 34.64 12.30 14.77
C CYS A 127 35.36 13.53 15.29
N GLU A 128 34.66 14.67 15.25
CA GLU A 128 35.24 15.99 15.53
C GLU A 128 34.37 16.78 16.49
N ASN A 129 35.01 17.38 17.51
CA ASN A 129 34.34 18.25 18.48
C ASN A 129 34.26 19.69 17.97
N ASN A 130 33.24 20.41 18.42
CA ASN A 130 32.85 21.75 17.99
C ASN A 130 32.49 21.86 16.51
N THR A 131 32.00 20.77 15.91
CA THR A 131 31.61 20.73 14.50
C THR A 131 30.11 20.57 14.34
N LYS A 132 29.59 21.11 13.25
CA LYS A 132 28.17 21.03 12.88
C LYS A 132 28.04 20.56 11.45
N LEU A 133 27.36 19.45 11.22
CA LEU A 133 27.08 18.91 9.88
C LEU A 133 25.59 18.94 9.61
N ALA A 134 25.17 19.09 8.34
CA ALA A 134 23.76 19.02 8.00
C ALA A 134 23.21 17.61 8.26
N LEU A 135 21.96 17.50 8.72
CA LEU A 135 21.25 16.23 8.75
C LEU A 135 20.43 16.04 7.46
N PRO A 136 20.18 14.79 7.03
CA PRO A 136 19.32 14.52 5.88
C PRO A 136 17.93 15.09 6.13
N GLN A 137 17.41 15.86 5.17
CA GLN A 137 16.02 16.36 5.15
C GLN A 137 15.62 17.27 6.33
N GLN A 138 16.57 17.90 7.04
CA GLN A 138 16.27 18.82 8.14
C GLN A 138 17.11 20.09 8.07
N ALA A 139 16.50 21.24 8.38
CA ALA A 139 17.19 22.50 8.67
C ALA A 139 17.91 22.48 10.05
N VAL A 140 18.34 21.30 10.50
CA VAL A 140 19.00 21.06 11.79
C VAL A 140 20.34 20.40 11.51
N SER A 141 21.34 20.72 12.34
CA SER A 141 22.69 20.17 12.21
C SER A 141 23.00 19.16 13.31
N ALA A 142 23.69 18.10 12.94
CA ALA A 142 24.40 17.20 13.83
C ALA A 142 25.51 17.96 14.55
N VAL A 143 25.50 17.97 15.88
CA VAL A 143 26.52 18.65 16.69
C VAL A 143 27.50 17.61 17.22
N ASP A 144 28.80 17.87 17.10
CA ASP A 144 29.87 16.96 17.51
C ASP A 144 29.67 15.52 16.98
N PRO A 145 29.47 15.34 15.65
CA PRO A 145 29.23 14.04 15.04
C PRO A 145 30.46 13.14 15.11
N CYS A 146 30.23 11.90 15.53
CA CYS A 146 31.16 10.78 15.48
C CYS A 146 30.50 9.59 14.76
N GLY A 147 30.89 9.37 13.51
CA GLY A 147 30.27 8.40 12.63
C GLY A 147 30.68 8.60 11.17
N TYR A 148 29.72 8.49 10.26
CA TYR A 148 29.94 8.57 8.83
C TYR A 148 29.13 9.70 8.23
N LYS A 149 29.78 10.46 7.35
CA LYS A 149 29.21 11.52 6.55
C LYS A 149 29.40 11.23 5.06
N VAL A 150 28.61 11.91 4.25
CA VAL A 150 28.84 12.01 2.81
C VAL A 150 28.85 13.50 2.49
N ASN A 151 29.94 13.97 1.90
CA ASN A 151 30.24 15.40 1.76
C ASN A 151 30.14 16.12 3.13
N ASP A 152 29.17 17.01 3.32
CA ASP A 152 28.94 17.77 4.56
C ASP A 152 27.63 17.41 5.27
N THR A 153 27.06 16.25 4.92
CA THR A 153 25.84 15.72 5.55
C THR A 153 26.19 14.53 6.42
N PHE A 154 25.77 14.56 7.67
CA PHE A 154 25.92 13.45 8.61
C PHE A 154 24.88 12.37 8.35
N VAL A 155 25.30 11.12 8.21
CA VAL A 155 24.45 10.06 7.68
C VAL A 155 24.15 8.99 8.74
N THR A 156 25.17 8.50 9.45
CA THR A 156 24.98 7.53 10.55
C THR A 156 26.05 7.71 11.62
N GLY A 157 25.74 7.36 12.86
CA GLY A 157 26.67 7.36 13.99
C GLY A 157 26.06 8.01 15.21
N VAL A 158 26.90 8.65 16.01
CA VAL A 158 26.53 9.33 17.25
C VAL A 158 26.74 10.83 17.09
N GLU A 159 25.77 11.62 17.51
CA GLU A 159 25.89 13.08 17.60
C GLU A 159 25.50 13.53 19.01
N GLY A 160 25.99 14.69 19.43
CA GLY A 160 25.44 15.43 20.56
C GLY A 160 26.49 16.14 21.42
N ASN A 161 26.02 17.14 22.16
CA ASN A 161 26.84 18.02 22.99
C ASN A 161 26.24 18.12 24.42
N LEU A 162 27.06 18.53 25.40
CA LEU A 162 26.66 18.80 26.78
C LEU A 162 25.97 17.60 27.49
N GLY A 163 26.40 16.38 27.18
CA GLY A 163 25.92 15.15 27.84
C GLY A 163 24.69 14.51 27.19
N PHE A 164 24.08 15.14 26.19
CA PHE A 164 23.04 14.51 25.36
C PHE A 164 23.69 13.85 24.15
N ARG A 165 23.38 12.57 23.91
CA ARG A 165 23.82 11.83 22.72
C ARG A 165 22.62 11.23 22.00
N LYS A 166 22.58 11.37 20.68
CA LYS A 166 21.64 10.71 19.78
C LYS A 166 22.40 9.75 18.90
N VAL A 167 21.77 8.61 18.62
CA VAL A 167 22.34 7.57 17.76
C VAL A 167 21.46 7.46 16.51
N THR A 168 22.08 7.67 15.36
CA THR A 168 21.46 7.53 14.05
C THR A 168 22.02 6.28 13.40
N SER A 169 21.25 5.20 13.38
CA SER A 169 21.64 3.93 12.72
C SER A 169 20.98 3.71 11.36
N LEU A 170 20.02 4.57 11.01
CA LEU A 170 19.32 4.59 9.74
C LEU A 170 19.00 6.05 9.39
N SER A 171 19.30 6.43 8.16
CA SER A 171 18.90 7.72 7.59
C SER A 171 18.53 7.57 6.13
N THR A 172 17.68 8.48 5.66
CA THR A 172 17.19 8.53 4.29
C THR A 172 17.30 9.95 3.76
N LEU A 173 17.72 10.09 2.50
CA LEU A 173 17.81 11.37 1.82
C LEU A 173 17.19 11.24 0.44
N VAL A 174 16.37 12.20 0.03
CA VAL A 174 15.75 12.18 -1.30
C VAL A 174 16.67 12.94 -2.26
N VAL A 175 16.87 12.38 -3.45
CA VAL A 175 17.51 13.06 -4.58
C VAL A 175 16.52 14.06 -5.14
N GLU A 176 16.99 15.23 -5.56
CA GLU A 176 16.14 16.24 -6.20
C GLU A 176 15.64 15.71 -7.56
N THR A 177 14.55 14.95 -7.54
CA THR A 177 13.86 14.47 -8.76
C THR A 177 12.71 15.38 -9.16
N PHE A 178 12.43 16.40 -8.36
CA PHE A 178 11.32 17.32 -8.53
C PHE A 178 11.83 18.74 -8.28
N ASP A 179 11.44 19.71 -9.13
CA ASP A 179 11.70 21.15 -8.95
C ASP A 179 10.89 21.68 -7.75
N PHE A 180 11.24 21.27 -6.54
CA PHE A 180 10.70 21.84 -5.31
C PHE A 180 11.72 22.83 -4.75
N GLU A 181 11.53 24.12 -5.03
CA GLU A 181 12.20 25.19 -4.28
C GLU A 181 11.75 25.13 -2.81
N SER A 182 12.45 24.34 -2.01
CA SER A 182 12.28 24.28 -0.57
C SER A 182 13.47 24.97 0.07
N SER A 183 13.25 26.19 0.56
CA SER A 183 14.24 26.92 1.34
C SER A 183 14.59 26.14 2.62
N GLY A 184 15.69 25.39 2.58
CA GLY A 184 16.25 24.68 3.75
C GLY A 184 16.39 23.16 3.62
N ASN A 185 15.91 22.55 2.54
CA ASN A 185 16.14 21.12 2.30
C ASN A 185 17.45 20.91 1.52
N HIS A 186 18.36 20.12 2.11
CA HIS A 186 19.59 19.71 1.42
C HIS A 186 19.28 18.47 0.57
N PHE A 187 19.18 18.66 -0.74
CA PHE A 187 19.07 17.56 -1.69
C PHE A 187 20.44 17.16 -2.22
N TRP A 188 20.59 15.90 -2.57
CA TRP A 188 21.76 15.43 -3.32
C TRP A 188 21.38 15.19 -4.77
N ASN A 189 22.40 15.26 -5.63
CA ASN A 189 22.28 14.78 -6.99
C ASN A 189 22.32 13.25 -7.01
N THR A 190 21.70 12.65 -8.02
CA THR A 190 21.87 11.21 -8.31
C THR A 190 23.34 10.92 -8.60
N THR A 191 23.84 9.77 -8.13
CA THR A 191 25.22 9.30 -8.40
C THR A 191 25.23 8.07 -9.30
N ALA A 192 24.25 7.18 -9.15
CA ALA A 192 24.16 5.91 -9.87
C ALA A 192 23.18 5.96 -11.04
N PHE A 193 22.12 6.76 -10.94
CA PHE A 193 20.95 6.67 -11.84
C PHE A 193 20.79 7.88 -12.78
N HIS A 194 21.89 8.49 -13.21
CA HIS A 194 21.90 9.66 -14.11
C HIS A 194 21.07 9.51 -15.40
N ASN A 195 20.98 8.30 -15.94
CA ASN A 195 20.30 8.02 -17.22
C ASN A 195 18.86 7.48 -17.04
N SER A 196 18.30 7.52 -15.84
CA SER A 196 16.95 7.06 -15.58
C SER A 196 15.91 7.98 -16.21
N THR A 197 15.00 7.43 -17.00
CA THR A 197 13.86 8.16 -17.57
C THR A 197 12.63 7.97 -16.69
N LEU A 198 12.08 9.08 -16.16
CA LEU A 198 10.84 9.12 -15.36
C LEU A 198 10.88 8.26 -14.07
N PRO A 199 11.85 8.49 -13.15
CA PRO A 199 11.80 7.86 -11.84
C PRO A 199 10.60 8.37 -11.03
N ILE A 200 9.94 7.45 -10.32
CA ILE A 200 8.91 7.78 -9.32
C ILE A 200 9.57 8.46 -8.12
N LEU A 201 10.71 7.92 -7.69
CA LEU A 201 11.50 8.41 -6.56
C LEU A 201 12.95 7.95 -6.71
N ASP A 202 13.89 8.85 -6.43
CA ASP A 202 15.29 8.52 -6.25
C ASP A 202 15.72 8.99 -4.84
N PHE A 203 16.39 8.12 -4.10
CA PHE A 203 16.74 8.38 -2.71
C PHE A 203 17.94 7.56 -2.26
N TYR A 204 18.72 8.12 -1.35
CA TYR A 204 19.74 7.41 -0.60
C TYR A 204 19.16 6.84 0.69
N ILE A 205 19.57 5.62 1.01
CA ILE A 205 19.35 4.99 2.30
C ILE A 205 20.69 4.58 2.89
N ALA A 206 20.93 4.99 4.12
CA ALA A 206 22.13 4.63 4.84
C ALA A 206 21.77 3.96 6.14
N TYR A 207 22.39 2.83 6.42
CA TYR A 207 22.12 2.10 7.65
C TYR A 207 23.35 1.37 8.16
N THR A 208 23.46 1.23 9.47
CA THR A 208 24.49 0.40 10.09
C THR A 208 23.95 -1.02 10.26
N PRO A 209 24.55 -2.04 9.63
CA PRO A 209 24.17 -3.43 9.88
C PRO A 209 24.32 -3.75 11.38
N GLY A 210 23.26 -4.28 12.01
CA GLY A 210 23.21 -4.48 13.46
C GLY A 210 22.63 -3.31 14.26
N GLY A 211 22.13 -2.26 13.59
CA GLY A 211 21.26 -1.24 14.18
C GLY A 211 21.98 -0.25 15.13
N PRO A 212 21.27 0.32 16.11
CA PRO A 212 21.81 1.37 16.99
C PRO A 212 23.04 0.93 17.80
N GLU A 213 23.10 -0.32 18.25
CA GLU A 213 24.26 -0.82 19.01
C GLU A 213 25.52 -0.93 18.15
N ALA A 214 25.35 -1.30 16.89
CA ALA A 214 26.44 -1.34 15.91
C ALA A 214 26.92 0.08 15.58
N ALA A 215 26.00 1.03 15.42
CA ALA A 215 26.32 2.44 15.20
C ALA A 215 27.09 3.05 16.37
N LEU A 216 26.75 2.69 17.62
CA LEU A 216 27.49 3.08 18.83
C LEU A 216 28.94 2.56 18.83
N ARG A 217 29.19 1.41 18.19
CA ARG A 217 30.51 0.81 18.03
C ARG A 217 31.26 1.30 16.79
N ASN A 218 30.77 2.33 16.10
CA ASN A 218 31.32 2.88 14.86
C ASN A 218 31.51 1.84 13.75
N GLN A 219 30.67 0.80 13.72
CA GLN A 219 30.71 -0.19 12.64
C GLN A 219 30.42 0.50 11.30
N THR A 220 31.09 0.03 10.24
CA THR A 220 30.96 0.57 8.89
C THR A 220 29.53 0.41 8.39
N PRO A 221 28.81 1.50 8.09
CA PRO A 221 27.47 1.44 7.54
C PRO A 221 27.51 1.10 6.06
N VAL A 222 26.32 0.78 5.53
CA VAL A 222 26.08 0.61 4.10
C VAL A 222 25.29 1.83 3.63
N LEU A 223 25.69 2.38 2.48
CA LEU A 223 24.96 3.44 1.78
C LEU A 223 24.50 2.91 0.43
N LEU A 224 23.20 2.95 0.19
CA LEU A 224 22.59 2.57 -1.08
C LEU A 224 21.88 3.78 -1.68
N GLU A 225 22.04 3.96 -2.99
CA GLU A 225 21.14 4.80 -3.79
C GLU A 225 20.08 3.88 -4.38
N CYS A 226 18.81 4.25 -4.26
CA CYS A 226 17.67 3.44 -4.66
C CYS A 226 16.72 4.23 -5.54
N LEU A 227 16.34 3.61 -6.65
CA LEU A 227 15.47 4.17 -7.66
C LEU A 227 14.17 3.37 -7.73
N LEU A 228 13.03 4.06 -7.66
CA LEU A 228 11.71 3.52 -7.92
C LEU A 228 11.23 3.91 -9.31
N THR A 229 10.76 2.96 -10.10
CA THR A 229 10.30 3.17 -11.48
C THR A 229 9.02 2.40 -11.77
N CYS A 230 8.20 2.91 -12.70
CA CYS A 230 7.05 2.18 -13.21
C CYS A 230 7.53 1.00 -14.08
N LYS A 231 6.89 -0.17 -13.92
CA LYS A 231 7.07 -1.36 -14.76
C LYS A 231 5.73 -1.82 -15.32
#